data_AF-A0A1G3AJN3-F1
#
_entry.id   AF-A0A1G3AJN3-F1
#
_cell.length_a   1.000
_cell.length_b   1.000
_cell.length_c   1.000
_cell.angle_alpha   90.00
_cell.angle_beta   90.00
_cell.angle_gamma   90.00
#
_symmetry.space_group_name_H-M   'P 1'
#
loop_
_entity.id
_entity.type
_entity.pdbx_description
1 polymer ?
#
loop_
_entity_poly.entity_id
_entity_poly.type
_entity_poly.pdbx_seq_one_letter_code
_entity_poly.pdbx_strand_id
1 'polypeptide(L)'
;KKHGELRGCIGHILPKTSLFQSVIENTINSSSNDWRFNPVNATETPDITIEISVLSQLQKINSPGEFTVGKEGIVIRKDNNGAVFLPQVATEQGWSRAETLCHLCRKAGLPADAWQEDGMEFYIFTANVFHEKEKL
;
A
#
# COMPACT_ATOMS: atom_id res chain seq x y z
N LYS A 1 2.14 13.89 -5.08
CA LYS A 1 2.58 13.87 -6.49
C LYS A 1 3.01 15.28 -6.89
N LYS A 2 3.86 15.45 -7.91
CA LYS A 2 4.20 16.76 -8.51
C LYS A 2 3.96 16.66 -10.02
N HIS A 3 3.07 17.49 -10.55
CA HIS A 3 2.61 17.38 -11.95
C HIS A 3 2.20 15.95 -12.36
N GLY A 4 1.49 15.23 -11.47
CA GLY A 4 1.05 13.84 -11.70
C GLY A 4 2.05 12.76 -11.29
N GLU A 5 3.35 13.08 -11.21
CA GLU A 5 4.41 12.12 -10.91
C GLU A 5 4.60 11.86 -9.41
N LEU A 6 5.05 10.65 -9.05
CA LEU A 6 5.35 10.30 -7.66
C LEU A 6 6.48 11.20 -7.11
N ARG A 7 6.20 11.90 -6.00
CA ARG A 7 7.16 12.85 -5.36
C ARG A 7 7.49 12.49 -3.91
N GLY A 8 7.08 11.30 -3.48
CA GLY A 8 7.20 10.80 -2.11
C GLY A 8 5.99 9.95 -1.74
N CYS A 9 6.21 8.83 -1.04
CA CYS A 9 5.16 7.95 -0.54
C CYS A 9 5.68 7.10 0.62
N ILE A 10 5.20 7.42 1.83
CA ILE A 10 5.45 6.70 3.07
C ILE A 10 4.11 6.44 3.76
N GLY A 11 3.97 5.25 4.35
CA GLY A 11 2.80 4.87 5.11
C GLY A 11 3.06 3.67 6.02
N HIS A 12 2.03 3.29 6.76
CA HIS A 12 2.06 2.13 7.65
C HIS A 12 0.85 1.24 7.35
N ILE A 13 1.11 -0.07 7.25
CA ILE A 13 0.06 -1.07 7.07
C ILE A 13 -0.59 -1.42 8.41
N LEU A 14 0.23 -1.53 9.46
CA LEU A 14 -0.27 -1.72 10.81
C LEU A 14 -0.54 -0.37 11.49
N PRO A 15 -1.64 -0.25 12.25
CA PRO A 15 -1.90 0.95 13.02
C PRO A 15 -0.81 1.12 14.11
N LYS A 16 -0.18 2.29 14.15
CA LYS A 16 0.83 2.64 15.17
C LYS A 16 0.37 3.77 16.09
N THR A 17 -0.34 4.73 15.53
CA THR A 17 -0.84 5.93 16.21
C THR A 17 -2.28 6.19 15.79
N SER A 18 -2.93 7.22 16.36
CA SER A 18 -4.26 7.64 15.91
C SER A 18 -4.22 8.09 14.44
N LEU A 19 -5.36 8.02 13.74
CA LEU A 19 -5.43 8.35 12.32
C LEU A 19 -4.90 9.76 12.01
N PHE A 20 -5.30 10.78 12.77
CA PHE A 20 -4.85 12.15 12.54
C PHE A 20 -3.34 12.29 12.71
N GLN A 21 -2.76 11.61 13.71
CA GLN A 21 -1.34 11.65 14.00
C GLN A 21 -0.55 10.94 12.88
N SER A 22 -1.04 9.78 12.44
CA SER A 22 -0.48 9.05 11.30
C SER A 22 -0.52 9.87 10.00
N VAL A 23 -1.57 10.65 9.76
CA VAL A 23 -1.64 11.55 8.59
C VAL A 23 -0.55 12.62 8.66
N ILE A 24 -0.37 13.28 9.80
CA ILE A 24 0.67 14.30 10.00
C ILE A 24 2.06 13.68 9.80
N GLU A 25 2.35 12.59 10.50
CA GLU A 25 3.64 11.91 10.47
C GLU A 25 3.99 11.39 9.07
N ASN A 26 3.04 10.72 8.39
CA ASN A 26 3.29 10.18 7.05
C ASN A 26 3.38 11.27 6.00
N THR A 27 2.73 12.43 6.19
CA THR A 27 2.89 13.59 5.28
C THR A 27 4.29 14.18 5.40
N ILE A 28 4.80 14.34 6.64
CA ILE A 28 6.17 14.79 6.88
C ILE A 28 7.16 13.76 6.32
N ASN A 29 6.95 12.47 6.59
CA ASN A 29 7.86 11.44 6.12
C ASN A 29 7.86 11.31 4.59
N SER A 30 6.70 11.37 3.95
CA SER A 30 6.60 11.33 2.47
C SER A 30 7.28 12.53 1.81
N SER A 31 7.24 13.71 2.44
CA SER A 31 7.85 14.92 1.88
C SER A 31 9.34 15.06 2.19
N SER A 32 9.80 14.57 3.35
CA SER A 32 11.13 14.87 3.87
C SER A 32 12.04 13.66 4.05
N ASN A 33 11.48 12.46 4.23
CA ASN A 33 12.22 11.27 4.67
C ASN A 33 12.08 10.06 3.71
N ASP A 34 11.48 10.24 2.53
CA ASP A 34 11.46 9.21 1.49
C ASP A 34 12.81 9.19 0.77
N TRP A 35 13.68 8.23 1.14
CA TRP A 35 15.06 8.10 0.65
C TRP A 35 15.22 8.03 -0.88
N ARG A 36 14.13 7.74 -1.60
CA ARG A 36 14.14 7.71 -3.08
C ARG A 36 14.15 9.11 -3.69
N PHE A 37 13.85 10.14 -2.91
CA PHE A 37 13.70 11.52 -3.36
C PHE A 37 14.46 12.49 -2.44
N ASN A 38 14.88 13.63 -2.99
CA ASN A 38 15.31 14.74 -2.14
C ASN A 38 14.12 15.31 -1.35
N PRO A 39 14.34 15.84 -0.13
CA PRO A 39 13.29 16.53 0.61
C PRO A 39 12.59 17.60 -0.24
N VAL A 40 11.27 17.69 -0.10
CA VAL A 40 10.45 18.69 -0.80
C VAL A 40 10.88 20.10 -0.41
N ASN A 41 11.18 20.94 -1.40
CA ASN A 41 11.42 22.36 -1.16
C ASN A 41 10.09 23.13 -1.03
N ALA A 42 10.07 24.18 -0.20
CA ALA A 42 8.92 25.06 -0.05
C ALA A 42 8.44 25.67 -1.40
N THR A 43 9.34 25.91 -2.35
CA THR A 43 8.97 26.40 -3.69
C THR A 43 8.25 25.36 -4.54
N GLU A 44 8.35 24.07 -4.22
CA GLU A 44 7.65 22.99 -4.93
C GLU A 44 6.24 22.77 -4.41
N THR A 45 5.92 23.24 -3.19
CA THR A 45 4.62 23.00 -2.54
C THR A 45 3.41 23.42 -3.40
N PRO A 46 3.44 24.53 -4.16
CA PRO A 46 2.32 24.90 -5.04
C PRO A 46 1.98 23.87 -6.12
N ASP A 47 2.98 23.12 -6.58
CA ASP A 47 2.89 22.11 -7.65
C ASP A 47 2.61 20.69 -7.13
N ILE A 48 2.56 20.52 -5.81
CA ILE A 48 2.32 19.24 -5.17
C ILE A 48 0.83 19.03 -4.96
N THR A 49 0.37 17.83 -5.31
CA THR A 49 -0.95 17.31 -4.96
C THR A 49 -0.81 16.18 -3.94
N ILE A 50 -1.61 16.23 -2.89
CA ILE A 50 -1.61 15.25 -1.80
C ILE A 50 -2.66 14.17 -2.09
N GLU A 51 -2.27 12.93 -1.82
CA GLU A 51 -3.13 11.75 -1.87
C GLU A 51 -2.97 11.00 -0.55
N ILE A 52 -4.08 10.71 0.14
CA ILE A 52 -4.09 9.99 1.41
C ILE A 52 -4.93 8.73 1.24
N SER A 53 -4.31 7.57 1.48
CA SER A 53 -4.99 6.28 1.56
C SER A 53 -5.19 5.89 3.02
N VAL A 54 -6.44 5.88 3.48
CA VAL A 54 -6.82 5.41 4.82
C VAL A 54 -7.21 3.95 4.75
N LEU A 55 -6.50 3.10 5.47
CA LEU A 55 -6.73 1.65 5.46
C LEU A 55 -7.70 1.25 6.58
N SER A 56 -8.57 0.28 6.29
CA SER A 56 -9.32 -0.42 7.33
C SER A 56 -8.39 -1.24 8.22
N GLN A 57 -8.92 -1.72 9.34
CA GLN A 57 -8.19 -2.72 10.13
C GLN A 57 -7.96 -3.98 9.28
N LEU A 58 -6.78 -4.60 9.46
CA LEU A 58 -6.44 -5.86 8.82
C LEU A 58 -7.27 -6.98 9.42
N GLN A 59 -7.92 -7.74 8.55
CA GLN A 59 -8.66 -8.94 8.90
C GLN A 59 -7.88 -10.15 8.42
N LYS A 60 -7.56 -11.08 9.32
CA LYS A 60 -6.99 -12.38 8.94
C LYS A 60 -8.05 -13.21 8.23
N ILE A 61 -7.67 -13.86 7.12
CA ILE A 61 -8.52 -14.80 6.39
C ILE A 61 -7.90 -16.20 6.43
N ASN A 62 -8.73 -17.22 6.30
CA ASN A 62 -8.29 -18.62 6.40
C ASN A 62 -7.85 -19.16 5.04
N SER A 63 -8.33 -18.56 3.95
CA SER A 63 -8.00 -18.99 2.61
C SER A 63 -7.85 -17.81 1.66
N PRO A 64 -6.92 -17.86 0.67
CA PRO A 64 -6.92 -16.91 -0.44
C PRO A 64 -8.25 -16.91 -1.23
N GLY A 65 -9.09 -17.93 -1.02
CA GLY A 65 -10.52 -17.98 -1.36
C GLY A 65 -11.29 -16.67 -1.09
N GLU A 66 -11.02 -16.05 0.05
CA GLU A 66 -11.78 -14.94 0.62
C GLU A 66 -11.32 -13.57 0.08
N PHE A 67 -10.19 -13.51 -0.62
CA PHE A 67 -9.66 -12.29 -1.20
C PHE A 67 -10.29 -11.97 -2.57
N THR A 68 -10.87 -10.78 -2.68
CA THR A 68 -11.50 -10.24 -3.89
C THR A 68 -10.65 -9.13 -4.51
N VAL A 69 -10.09 -9.41 -5.69
CA VAL A 69 -9.30 -8.46 -6.48
C VAL A 69 -10.11 -7.19 -6.77
N GLY A 70 -9.47 -6.03 -6.62
CA GLY A 70 -10.07 -4.71 -6.87
C GLY A 70 -10.96 -4.18 -5.74
N LYS A 71 -11.30 -5.02 -4.77
CA LYS A 71 -12.07 -4.61 -3.59
C LYS A 71 -11.17 -4.49 -2.36
N GLU A 72 -10.41 -5.55 -2.08
CA GLU A 72 -9.52 -5.59 -0.93
C GLU A 72 -8.06 -5.39 -1.36
N GLY A 73 -7.24 -4.83 -0.46
CA GLY A 73 -5.81 -5.02 -0.45
C GLY A 73 -5.48 -6.32 0.29
N ILE A 74 -4.29 -6.84 0.05
CA ILE A 74 -3.85 -8.12 0.61
C ILE A 74 -2.44 -8.03 1.16
N VAL A 75 -2.25 -8.62 2.34
CA VAL A 75 -0.95 -8.85 2.98
C VAL A 75 -0.73 -10.35 3.08
N ILE A 76 0.48 -10.79 2.74
CA ILE A 76 0.96 -12.14 3.08
C ILE A 76 2.08 -12.06 4.10
N ARG A 77 2.17 -13.09 4.93
CA ARG A 77 3.30 -13.31 5.83
C ARG A 77 3.66 -14.79 5.88
N LYS A 78 4.96 -15.08 5.82
CA LYS A 78 5.52 -16.40 6.08
C LYS A 78 6.89 -16.22 6.73
N ASP A 79 7.03 -16.74 7.95
CA ASP A 79 8.21 -16.52 8.80
C ASP A 79 8.54 -15.02 8.94
N ASN A 80 9.75 -14.61 8.57
CA ASN A 80 10.20 -13.21 8.60
C ASN A 80 9.88 -12.42 7.32
N ASN A 81 9.25 -13.06 6.33
CA ASN A 81 8.95 -12.46 5.03
C ASN A 81 7.50 -11.99 4.96
N GLY A 82 7.27 -10.84 4.36
CA GLY A 82 5.93 -10.33 4.15
C GLY A 82 5.87 -9.22 3.10
N ALA A 83 4.74 -9.12 2.43
CA ALA A 83 4.49 -8.10 1.43
C ALA A 83 3.02 -7.68 1.42
N VAL A 84 2.77 -6.53 0.83
CA VAL A 84 1.44 -5.92 0.71
C VAL A 84 1.20 -5.39 -0.69
N PHE A 85 -0.03 -5.54 -1.17
CA PHE A 85 -0.59 -4.77 -2.28
C PHE A 85 -1.86 -4.05 -1.83
N LEU A 86 -2.02 -2.80 -2.29
CA LEU A 86 -3.24 -2.03 -2.12
C LEU A 86 -4.33 -2.52 -3.10
N PRO A 87 -5.62 -2.26 -2.83
CA PRO A 87 -6.72 -2.76 -3.65
C PRO A 87 -6.58 -2.50 -5.16
N GLN A 88 -6.08 -1.32 -5.53
CA GLN A 88 -5.96 -0.89 -6.93
C GLN A 88 -4.84 -1.58 -7.71
N VAL A 89 -3.81 -2.12 -7.04
CA VAL A 89 -2.60 -2.62 -7.72
C VAL A 89 -2.94 -3.76 -8.66
N ALA A 90 -3.69 -4.75 -8.20
CA ALA A 90 -4.03 -5.91 -9.02
C ALA A 90 -4.89 -5.52 -10.24
N THR A 91 -5.84 -4.59 -10.06
CA THR A 91 -6.70 -4.12 -11.14
C THR A 91 -5.96 -3.27 -12.16
N GLU A 92 -5.03 -2.40 -11.74
CA GLU A 92 -4.22 -1.58 -12.65
C GLU A 92 -3.29 -2.43 -13.52
N GLN A 93 -2.85 -3.58 -13.01
CA GLN A 93 -1.99 -4.52 -13.74
C GLN A 93 -2.77 -5.58 -14.53
N GLY A 94 -4.09 -5.65 -14.37
CA GLY A 94 -4.93 -6.68 -14.98
C GLY A 94 -4.68 -8.09 -14.43
N TRP A 95 -4.16 -8.20 -13.19
CA TRP A 95 -3.84 -9.49 -12.59
C TRP A 95 -5.07 -10.18 -12.00
N SER A 96 -5.16 -11.48 -12.24
CA SER A 96 -6.03 -12.38 -11.48
C SER A 96 -5.57 -12.48 -10.02
N ARG A 97 -6.39 -13.11 -9.19
CA ARG A 97 -6.05 -13.41 -7.79
C ARG A 97 -4.79 -14.25 -7.66
N ALA A 98 -4.65 -15.31 -8.46
CA ALA A 98 -3.50 -16.18 -8.40
C ALA A 98 -2.21 -15.44 -8.81
N GLU A 99 -2.28 -14.65 -9.89
CA GLU A 99 -1.15 -13.81 -10.32
C GLU A 99 -0.79 -12.79 -9.25
N THR A 100 -1.78 -12.13 -8.64
CA THR A 100 -1.58 -11.18 -7.55
C THR A 100 -0.80 -11.82 -6.40
N LEU A 101 -1.21 -13.01 -5.96
CA LEU A 101 -0.54 -13.76 -4.89
C LEU A 101 0.87 -14.17 -5.28
N CYS A 102 1.10 -14.60 -6.52
CA CYS A 102 2.43 -14.93 -7.03
C CYS A 102 3.37 -13.71 -7.02
N HIS A 103 2.89 -12.55 -7.50
CA HIS A 103 3.63 -11.30 -7.47
C HIS A 103 3.90 -10.83 -6.04
N LEU A 104 2.95 -11.04 -5.14
CA LEU A 104 3.09 -10.70 -3.73
C LEU A 104 4.15 -11.56 -3.05
N CYS A 105 4.19 -12.87 -3.33
CA CYS A 105 5.25 -13.76 -2.85
C CYS A 105 6.63 -13.31 -3.31
N ARG A 106 6.78 -13.03 -4.62
CA ARG A 106 8.03 -12.49 -5.17
C ARG A 106 8.45 -11.18 -4.49
N LYS A 107 7.49 -10.27 -4.24
CA LYS A 107 7.73 -9.02 -3.52
C LYS A 107 8.16 -9.24 -2.07
N ALA A 108 7.70 -10.31 -1.43
CA ALA A 108 8.12 -10.74 -0.10
C ALA A 108 9.48 -11.46 -0.10
N GLY A 109 10.11 -11.68 -1.26
CA GLY A 109 11.35 -12.47 -1.37
C GLY A 109 11.13 -13.98 -1.29
N LEU A 110 9.91 -14.46 -1.55
CA LEU A 110 9.52 -15.87 -1.51
C LEU A 110 9.39 -16.47 -2.93
N PRO A 111 9.42 -17.81 -3.07
CA PRO A 111 9.00 -18.49 -4.30
C PRO A 111 7.57 -18.07 -4.72
N ALA A 112 7.32 -18.00 -6.02
CA ALA A 112 6.06 -17.44 -6.55
C ALA A 112 4.82 -18.25 -6.12
N ASP A 113 4.97 -19.54 -5.89
CA ASP A 113 3.93 -20.48 -5.48
C ASP A 113 3.85 -20.68 -3.96
N ALA A 114 4.69 -20.00 -3.17
CA ALA A 114 4.74 -20.16 -1.71
C ALA A 114 3.41 -19.86 -0.99
N TRP A 115 2.48 -19.15 -1.63
CA TRP A 115 1.13 -18.92 -1.10
C TRP A 115 0.26 -20.19 -1.05
N GLN A 116 0.65 -21.26 -1.73
CA GLN A 116 -0.04 -22.55 -1.69
C GLN A 116 0.50 -23.47 -0.59
N GLU A 117 1.61 -23.11 0.03
CA GLU A 117 2.25 -23.90 1.07
C GLU A 117 1.64 -23.64 2.46
N ASP A 118 1.77 -24.62 3.33
CA ASP A 118 1.39 -24.47 4.74
C ASP A 118 2.21 -23.35 5.43
N GLY A 119 1.59 -22.76 6.45
CA GLY A 119 2.18 -21.67 7.23
C GLY A 119 2.10 -20.28 6.58
N MET A 120 1.50 -20.15 5.39
CA MET A 120 1.20 -18.84 4.82
C MET A 120 0.03 -18.18 5.56
N GLU A 121 0.23 -16.95 6.02
CA GLU A 121 -0.82 -16.14 6.61
C GLU A 121 -1.30 -15.07 5.64
N PHE A 122 -2.61 -14.89 5.56
CA PHE A 122 -3.26 -13.92 4.68
C PHE A 122 -4.07 -12.92 5.51
N TYR A 123 -3.96 -11.65 5.15
CA TYR A 123 -4.79 -10.59 5.72
C TYR A 123 -5.34 -9.71 4.60
N ILE A 124 -6.59 -9.30 4.74
CA ILE A 124 -7.25 -8.36 3.83
C ILE A 124 -7.60 -7.06 4.55
N PHE A 125 -7.73 -6.00 3.77
CA PHE A 125 -8.18 -4.68 4.22
C PHE A 125 -8.79 -3.93 3.05
N THR A 126 -9.57 -2.88 3.31
CA THR A 126 -10.01 -1.93 2.29
C THR A 126 -9.27 -0.60 2.46
N ALA A 127 -9.26 0.21 1.40
CA ALA A 127 -8.67 1.54 1.44
C ALA A 127 -9.69 2.59 0.96
N ASN A 128 -9.81 3.69 1.69
CA ASN A 128 -10.43 4.91 1.19
C ASN A 128 -9.35 5.88 0.76
N VAL A 129 -9.37 6.26 -0.52
CA VAL A 129 -8.38 7.17 -1.09
C VAL A 129 -8.98 8.56 -1.23
N PHE A 130 -8.28 9.55 -0.72
CA PHE A 130 -8.63 10.96 -0.78
C PHE A 130 -7.58 11.69 -1.60
N HIS A 131 -8.02 12.51 -2.55
CA HIS A 131 -7.15 13.35 -3.37
C HIS A 131 -7.51 14.82 -3.18
N GLU A 132 -6.51 15.70 -3.22
CA GLU A 132 -6.79 17.12 -3.39
C GLU A 132 -7.48 17.36 -4.75
N LYS A 133 -8.48 18.26 -4.75
CA LYS A 133 -9.09 18.72 -6.01
C LYS A 133 -8.03 19.46 -6.82
N GLU A 134 -8.04 19.26 -8.14
CA GLU A 134 -7.23 20.10 -9.02
C GLU A 134 -7.59 21.57 -8.77
N LYS A 135 -6.55 22.41 -8.60
CA LYS A 135 -6.73 23.85 -8.50
C LYS A 135 -7.18 24.34 -9.88
N LEU A 136 -8.43 24.82 -9.96
CA LEU A 136 -9.00 25.50 -11.12
C LEU A 136 -8.19 26.76 -11.49
#